data_AF-A0A2G9M9D1-F1
#
_entry.id   AF-A0A2G9M9D1-F1
#
_cell.length_a   1.000
_cell.length_b   1.000
_cell.length_c   1.000
_cell.angle_alpha   90.00
_cell.angle_beta   90.00
_cell.angle_gamma   90.00
#
_symmetry.space_group_name_H-M   'P 1'
#
loop_
_entity.id
_entity.type
_entity.pdbx_description
1 polymer ?
#
loop_
_entity_poly.entity_id
_entity_poly.type
_entity_poly.pdbx_seq_one_letter_code
_entity_poly.pdbx_strand_id
1 'polypeptide(L)' 'MDPQVQKTSRVKRFIKETLRVLRITKKPDRTEYMSLVKVTGIGILIIGALGFVLHLVKQLFF' A
#
# COMPACT_ATOMS: atom_id res chain seq x y z
N MET A 1 30.12 29.88 -15.61
CA MET A 1 29.68 28.47 -15.77
C MET A 1 29.12 28.00 -14.43
N ASP A 2 27.79 27.91 -14.32
CA ASP A 2 27.10 27.69 -13.03
C ASP A 2 26.81 26.19 -12.77
N PRO A 3 27.40 25.59 -11.72
CA PRO A 3 27.28 24.15 -11.41
C PRO A 3 25.93 23.70 -10.81
N GLN A 4 24.92 24.57 -10.66
CA GLN A 4 23.66 24.24 -9.96
C GLN A 4 22.53 23.70 -10.86
N VAL A 5 22.63 23.82 -12.20
CA VAL A 5 21.56 23.41 -13.15
C VAL A 5 21.43 21.89 -13.30
N GLN A 6 22.46 21.10 -12.92
CA GLN A 6 22.44 19.64 -13.04
C GLN A 6 21.58 18.92 -11.99
N LYS A 7 21.44 19.46 -10.76
CA LYS A 7 20.64 18.79 -9.71
C LYS A 7 19.14 18.89 -9.99
N THR A 8 18.67 20.06 -10.39
CA THR A 8 17.25 20.29 -10.70
C THR A 8 16.81 19.53 -11.96
N SER A 9 17.71 19.36 -12.94
CA SER A 9 17.39 18.64 -14.18
C SER A 9 17.29 17.13 -13.98
N ARG A 10 18.12 16.53 -13.11
CA ARG A 10 18.04 15.10 -12.75
C ARG A 10 16.69 14.76 -12.11
N VAL A 11 16.30 15.47 -11.03
CA VAL A 11 15.05 15.19 -10.30
C VAL A 11 13.82 15.42 -11.19
N LYS A 12 13.81 16.49 -12.00
CA LYS A 12 12.72 16.75 -12.96
C LYS A 12 12.59 15.62 -13.99
N ARG A 13 13.71 15.05 -14.45
CA ARG A 13 13.71 13.92 -15.38
C ARG A 13 13.19 12.64 -14.71
N PHE A 14 13.65 12.33 -13.48
CA PHE A 14 13.16 11.18 -12.72
C PHE A 14 11.66 11.26 -12.44
N ILE A 15 11.15 12.41 -11.99
CA ILE A 15 9.71 12.60 -11.75
C ILE A 15 8.94 12.41 -13.07
N LYS A 16 9.43 12.95 -14.19
CA LYS A 16 8.78 12.81 -15.50
C LYS A 16 8.75 11.36 -15.98
N GLU A 17 9.81 10.59 -15.74
CA GLU A 17 9.89 9.17 -16.08
C GLU A 17 8.96 8.34 -15.17
N THR A 18 8.98 8.55 -13.85
CA THR A 18 8.08 7.89 -12.89
C THR A 18 6.60 8.18 -13.17
N LEU A 19 6.27 9.42 -13.56
CA LEU A 19 4.90 9.79 -13.91
C LEU A 19 4.40 9.07 -15.17
N ARG A 20 5.29 8.82 -16.15
CA ARG A 20 4.97 8.02 -17.34
C ARG A 20 4.66 6.57 -16.96
N VAL A 21 5.43 6.00 -16.03
CA VAL A 21 5.21 4.63 -15.52
C VAL A 21 3.89 4.54 -14.75
N LEU A 22 3.61 5.47 -13.83
CA LEU A 22 2.32 5.53 -13.12
C LEU A 22 1.11 5.70 -14.05
N ARG A 23 1.33 6.30 -15.23
CA ARG A 23 0.27 6.45 -16.24
C ARG A 23 0.07 5.20 -17.09
N ILE A 24 1.07 4.32 -17.16
CA ILE A 24 1.00 2.99 -17.81
C ILE A 24 0.39 1.95 -16.87
N THR A 25 0.55 2.09 -15.54
CA THR A 25 -0.07 1.19 -14.59
C THR A 25 -1.59 1.27 -14.68
N LYS A 26 -2.25 0.11 -14.83
CA LYS A 26 -3.70 0.02 -14.90
C LYS A 26 -4.30 0.44 -13.56
N LYS A 27 -5.08 1.52 -13.55
CA LYS A 27 -5.86 1.92 -12.36
C LYS A 27 -6.82 0.78 -12.03
N PRO A 28 -6.83 0.27 -10.79
CA PRO A 28 -7.69 -0.86 -10.43
C PRO A 28 -9.15 -0.47 -10.64
N ASP A 29 -9.91 -1.36 -11.26
CA ASP A 29 -11.35 -1.17 -11.42
C ASP A 29 -12.04 -1.29 -10.05
N ARG A 30 -13.19 -0.63 -9.90
CA ARG A 30 -13.97 -0.68 -8.65
C ARG A 30 -14.33 -2.12 -8.27
N THR A 31 -14.59 -2.99 -9.25
CA THR A 31 -14.95 -4.39 -9.02
C THR A 31 -13.76 -5.23 -8.50
N GLU A 32 -12.58 -5.08 -9.10
CA GLU A 32 -11.33 -5.73 -8.64
C GLU A 32 -10.97 -5.27 -7.23
N TYR A 33 -11.07 -3.96 -6.96
CA TYR A 33 -10.79 -3.40 -5.64
C TYR A 33 -11.73 -3.95 -4.57
N MET A 34 -13.04 -4.00 -4.84
CA MET A 34 -14.01 -4.57 -3.90
C MET A 34 -13.75 -6.06 -3.64
N SER A 35 -13.34 -6.81 -4.65
CA SER A 35 -13.00 -8.23 -4.49
C SER A 35 -11.76 -8.41 -3.61
N LEU A 36 -10.73 -7.59 -3.84
CA LEU A 36 -9.51 -7.59 -3.02
C LEU A 36 -9.83 -7.25 -1.56
N VAL A 37 -10.59 -6.18 -1.32
CA VAL A 37 -10.96 -5.73 0.05
C VAL A 37 -11.80 -6.77 0.78
N LYS A 38 -12.69 -7.49 0.10
CA LYS A 38 -13.46 -8.58 0.71
C LYS A 38 -12.55 -9.72 1.17
N VAL A 39 -11.64 -10.17 0.31
CA VAL A 39 -10.72 -11.27 0.63
C VAL A 39 -9.75 -10.87 1.75
N THR A 40 -9.13 -9.70 1.66
CA THR A 40 -8.21 -9.21 2.71
C THR A 40 -8.94 -8.91 4.01
N GLY A 41 -10.15 -8.35 3.94
CA GLY A 41 -11.01 -8.09 5.10
C GLY A 41 -11.34 -9.36 5.87
N ILE A 42 -11.72 -10.44 5.18
CA ILE A 42 -11.96 -11.74 5.81
C ILE A 42 -10.69 -12.28 6.46
N GLY A 43 -9.54 -12.19 5.79
CA GLY A 43 -8.25 -12.64 6.35
C GLY A 43 -7.88 -11.89 7.63
N ILE A 44 -8.02 -10.55 7.64
CA ILE A 44 -7.75 -9.72 8.83
C ILE A 44 -8.69 -10.08 9.97
N LEU A 45 -9.97 -10.33 9.67
CA LEU A 45 -10.97 -10.67 10.69
C LEU A 45 -10.65 -12.01 11.36
N ILE A 46 -10.23 -13.03 10.59
CA ILE A 46 -9.83 -14.33 11.13
C ILE A 46 -8.59 -14.20 12.02
N ILE A 47 -7.55 -13.52 11.55
CA ILE A 47 -6.30 -13.35 12.32
C ILE A 47 -6.55 -12.51 13.58
N GLY A 48 -7.33 -11.44 13.44
CA GLY A 48 -7.74 -10.57 14.54
C GLY A 48 -8.57 -11.32 15.58
N ALA A 49 -9.52 -12.16 15.15
CA ALA A 49 -10.32 -12.98 16.06
C ALA A 49 -9.47 -14.02 16.80
N LEU A 50 -8.54 -14.69 16.11
CA LEU A 50 -7.59 -15.62 16.74
C LEU A 50 -6.73 -14.92 17.80
N GLY A 51 -6.15 -13.77 17.47
CA GLY A 51 -5.37 -12.96 18.42
C GLY A 51 -6.22 -12.45 19.59
N PHE A 52 -7.46 -12.06 19.31
CA PHE A 52 -8.41 -11.59 20.33
C PHE A 52 -8.81 -12.70 21.30
N VAL A 53 -9.09 -13.91 20.81
CA VAL A 53 -9.41 -15.08 21.65
C VAL A 53 -8.22 -15.42 22.55
N LEU A 54 -6.99 -15.44 22.01
CA LEU A 54 -5.79 -15.68 22.81
C LEU A 54 -5.60 -14.61 23.89
N HIS A 55 -5.86 -13.35 23.56
CA HIS A 55 -5.77 -12.25 24.51
C HIS A 55 -6.83 -12.37 25.62
N LEU A 56 -8.08 -12.68 25.27
CA LEU A 56 -9.16 -12.88 26.23
C LEU A 56 -8.88 -14.04 27.17
N VAL A 57 -8.42 -15.18 26.64
CA VAL A 57 -8.05 -16.35 27.47
C VAL A 57 -6.91 -15.97 28.41
N LYS A 58 -5.88 -15.27 27.92
CA LYS A 58 -4.80 -14.78 28.79
C LYS A 58 -5.33 -13.87 29.89
N GLN A 59 -6.17 -12.90 29.57
CA GLN A 59 -6.71 -11.93 30.53
C GLN A 59 -7.65 -12.57 31.56
N LEU A 60 -8.33 -13.65 31.21
CA LEU A 60 -9.28 -14.32 32.10
C LEU A 60 -8.58 -15.32 33.05
N PHE A 61 -7.53 -15.99 32.58
CA PHE A 61 -6.79 -16.99 33.36
C PHE A 61 -5.57 -16.42 34.11
N PHE A 62 -5.09 -15.21 33.77
CA PHE A 62 -3.95 -14.54 34.41
C PHE A 62 -4.32 -13.11 34.80
#